data_AF-A0AAU8LMC2-F1
#
_entry.id   AF-A0AAU8LMC2-F1
#
_cell.length_a   1.000
_cell.length_b   1.000
_cell.length_c   1.000
_cell.angle_alpha   90.00
_cell.angle_beta   90.00
_cell.angle_gamma   90.00
#
_symmetry.space_group_name_H-M   'P 1'
#
loop_
_entity.id
_entity.type
_entity.pdbx_description
1 polymer ?
#
loop_
_entity_poly.entity_id
_entity_poly.type
_entity_poly.pdbx_seq_one_letter_code
_entity_poly.pdbx_strand_id
1 'polypeptide(L)' 'MKAGMSQNRARELSASSSNEARQLMADWLRTTKPAKPRPDVRAMLLQRYPVGLFNDAELEALLGVLKD' A
#
# COMPACT_ATOMS: atom_id res chain seq x y z
N MET A 1 -40.03 -10.95 -30.88
CA MET A 1 -39.14 -11.18 -29.71
C MET A 1 -37.69 -10.85 -30.09
N LYS A 2 -37.15 -9.68 -29.70
CA LYS A 2 -35.70 -9.36 -29.69
C LYS A 2 -35.40 -8.29 -28.63
N ALA A 3 -35.48 -8.64 -27.36
CA ALA A 3 -35.15 -7.75 -26.24
C ALA A 3 -33.95 -8.23 -25.39
N GLY A 4 -33.46 -9.46 -25.62
CA GLY A 4 -32.41 -10.09 -24.78
C GLY A 4 -30.97 -9.92 -25.27
N MET A 5 -30.72 -9.37 -26.47
CA MET A 5 -29.36 -9.28 -27.03
C MET A 5 -28.60 -8.03 -26.59
N SER A 6 -29.30 -6.94 -26.25
CA SER A 6 -28.71 -5.64 -25.93
C SER A 6 -28.12 -5.57 -24.52
N GLN A 7 -28.68 -6.33 -23.56
CA GLN A 7 -28.27 -6.29 -22.15
C GLN A 7 -26.92 -6.99 -21.92
N ASN A 8 -26.61 -8.08 -22.63
CA ASN A 8 -25.32 -8.76 -22.49
C ASN A 8 -24.16 -7.93 -23.04
N ARG A 9 -24.31 -7.30 -24.22
CA ARG A 9 -23.28 -6.40 -24.75
C ARG A 9 -23.02 -5.20 -23.85
N ALA A 10 -24.07 -4.59 -23.28
CA ALA A 10 -23.91 -3.47 -22.36
C ALA A 10 -23.16 -3.88 -21.08
N ARG A 11 -23.40 -5.09 -20.58
CA ARG A 11 -22.74 -5.62 -19.37
C ARG A 11 -21.28 -6.02 -19.63
N GLU A 12 -20.97 -6.58 -20.80
CA GLU A 12 -19.60 -6.89 -21.23
C GLU A 12 -18.77 -5.61 -21.45
N LEU A 13 -19.34 -4.58 -22.08
CA LEU A 13 -18.70 -3.28 -22.25
C LEU A 13 -18.52 -2.53 -20.92
N SER A 14 -19.47 -2.68 -19.99
CA SER A 14 -19.36 -2.13 -18.63
C SER A 14 -18.32 -2.87 -17.79
N ALA A 15 -18.20 -4.19 -17.96
CA ALA A 15 -17.17 -5.00 -17.32
C ALA A 15 -15.77 -4.66 -17.85
N SER A 16 -15.62 -4.46 -19.17
CA SER A 16 -14.39 -3.93 -19.76
C SER A 16 -14.09 -2.54 -19.19
N SER A 17 -14.99 -1.57 -19.35
CA SER A 17 -14.78 -0.19 -18.90
C SER A 17 -14.44 -0.08 -17.41
N SER A 18 -15.07 -0.92 -16.56
CA SER A 18 -14.72 -1.00 -15.15
C SER A 18 -13.38 -1.70 -14.87
N ASN A 19 -12.96 -2.64 -15.71
CA ASN A 19 -11.65 -3.28 -15.64
C ASN A 19 -10.54 -2.32 -16.09
N GLU A 20 -10.72 -1.59 -17.19
CA GLU A 20 -9.78 -0.55 -17.62
C GLU A 20 -9.69 0.58 -16.59
N ALA A 21 -10.82 1.01 -16.02
CA ALA A 21 -10.83 1.99 -14.93
C ALA A 21 -10.08 1.46 -13.69
N ARG A 22 -10.24 0.17 -13.34
CA ARG A 22 -9.48 -0.47 -12.25
C ARG A 22 -7.99 -0.55 -12.55
N GLN A 23 -7.60 -0.84 -13.78
CA GLN A 23 -6.19 -0.86 -14.21
C GLN A 23 -5.57 0.53 -14.13
N LEU A 24 -6.26 1.56 -14.66
CA LEU A 24 -5.82 2.96 -14.57
C LEU A 24 -5.68 3.41 -13.11
N MET A 25 -6.62 3.01 -12.23
CA MET A 25 -6.53 3.30 -10.80
C MET A 25 -5.38 2.54 -10.13
N ALA A 26 -5.13 1.30 -10.51
CA ALA A 26 -3.99 0.52 -10.00
C ALA A 26 -2.66 1.14 -10.42
N ASP A 27 -2.54 1.59 -11.67
CA ASP A 27 -1.35 2.27 -12.20
C ASP A 27 -1.16 3.64 -11.54
N TRP A 28 -2.24 4.39 -11.33
CA TRP A 28 -2.21 5.63 -10.57
C TRP A 28 -1.76 5.39 -9.13
N LEU A 29 -2.27 4.36 -8.44
CA LEU A 29 -1.84 4.01 -7.09
C LEU A 29 -0.37 3.56 -7.04
N ARG A 30 0.14 2.90 -8.08
CA ARG A 30 1.55 2.50 -8.17
C ARG A 30 2.47 3.70 -8.38
N THR A 31 2.04 4.66 -9.19
CA THR A 31 2.81 5.88 -9.49
C THR A 31 2.72 6.93 -8.39
N THR A 32 1.60 6.97 -7.64
CA THR A 32 1.35 7.95 -6.58
C THR A 32 1.56 7.43 -5.17
N LYS A 33 1.76 6.12 -4.96
CA LYS A 33 2.26 5.64 -3.67
C LYS A 33 3.60 6.33 -3.44
N PRO A 34 3.72 7.24 -2.46
CA PRO A 34 5.04 7.59 -2.01
C PRO A 34 5.60 6.28 -1.47
N ALA A 35 6.67 5.77 -2.09
CA ALA A 35 7.53 4.81 -1.44
C ALA A 35 8.10 5.57 -0.26
N LYS A 36 7.34 5.67 0.84
CA LYS A 36 7.74 6.43 2.01
C LYS A 36 8.95 5.64 2.50
N PRO A 37 10.18 6.17 2.34
CA PRO A 37 11.34 5.44 2.79
C PRO A 37 11.08 5.17 4.26
N ARG A 38 11.24 3.91 4.65
CA ARG A 38 11.02 3.51 6.04
C ARG A 38 11.88 4.46 6.87
N PRO A 39 11.29 5.25 7.78
CA PRO A 39 12.06 6.21 8.55
C PRO A 39 13.16 5.45 9.29
N ASP A 40 14.32 6.08 9.48
CA ASP A 40 15.38 5.49 10.30
C ASP A 40 14.82 5.24 11.71
N VAL A 41 14.47 3.97 11.95
CA VAL A 41 13.76 3.54 13.15
C VAL A 41 14.62 3.77 14.37
N ARG A 42 15.95 3.63 14.23
CA ARG A 42 16.90 3.88 15.31
C ARG A 42 16.89 5.35 15.71
N ALA A 43 17.02 6.25 14.72
CA ALA A 43 16.94 7.68 14.96
C ALA A 43 15.57 8.10 15.54
N MET A 44 14.48 7.51 15.04
CA MET A 44 13.14 7.78 15.55
C MET A 44 13.00 7.38 17.02
N LEU A 45 13.49 6.20 17.42
CA LEU A 45 13.41 5.70 18.79
C LEU A 45 14.21 6.59 19.76
N LEU A 46 15.43 6.96 19.40
CA LEU A 46 16.28 7.82 20.21
C LEU A 46 15.72 9.25 20.37
N GLN A 47 14.95 9.73 19.40
CA GLN A 47 14.31 11.06 19.47
C GLN A 47 13.00 11.04 20.27
N ARG A 48 12.28 9.90 20.29
CA ARG A 48 10.97 9.79 20.95
C ARG A 48 11.04 9.40 22.40
N TYR A 49 12.11 8.71 22.81
CA TYR A 49 12.22 8.13 24.14
C TYR A 49 13.42 8.70 24.90
N PRO A 50 13.31 8.80 26.23
CA PRO A 50 14.40 9.29 27.07
C PRO A 50 15.63 8.37 27.00
N VAL A 51 16.80 8.98 27.20
CA VAL A 51 18.08 8.27 27.25
C VAL A 51 18.05 7.23 28.38
N GLY A 52 18.51 6.02 28.09
CA GLY A 52 18.57 4.92 29.06
C GLY A 52 17.30 4.06 29.13
N LEU A 53 16.26 4.35 28.34
CA LEU A 53 15.09 3.47 28.23
C LEU A 53 15.43 2.11 27.61
N PHE A 54 16.35 2.12 26.65
CA PHE A 54 16.84 0.93 25.97
C PHE A 54 18.35 0.86 26.12
N ASN A 55 18.87 -0.33 26.40
CA ASN A 55 20.29 -0.61 26.16
C ASN A 55 20.53 -0.94 24.67
N ASP A 56 21.80 -0.99 24.25
CA ASP A 56 22.13 -1.24 22.84
C ASP A 56 21.62 -2.59 22.33
N ALA A 57 21.63 -3.64 23.16
CA ALA A 57 21.18 -4.98 22.78
C ALA A 57 19.65 -5.05 22.61
N GLU A 58 18.89 -4.40 23.50
CA GLU A 58 17.43 -4.28 23.41
C GLU A 58 17.00 -3.46 22.19
N LEU A 59 17.75 -2.39 21.89
CA LEU A 59 17.50 -1.57 20.73
C LEU A 59 17.71 -2.36 19.43
N GLU A 60 18.80 -3.13 19.32
CA GLU A 60 19.04 -3.98 18.15
C GLU A 60 18.01 -5.12 18.02
N ALA A 61 17.60 -5.74 19.14
CA ALA A 61 16.54 -6.75 19.12
C ALA A 61 15.21 -6.18 18.62
N LEU A 62 14.85 -4.98 19.09
CA LEU A 62 13.65 -4.27 18.66
C LEU A 62 13.72 -3.89 17.18
N LEU A 63 14.87 -3.41 16.70
CA LEU A 63 15.10 -3.13 15.29
C LEU A 63 14.99 -4.40 14.42
N GLY A 64 15.40 -5.56 14.93
CA GLY A 64 15.21 -6.85 14.27
C GLY A 64 13.73 -7.18 14.07
N VAL A 65 12.92 -7.13 15.13
CA VAL A 65 11.46 -7.40 15.07
C VAL A 65 10.74 -6.44 14.13
N LEU A 66 11.19 -5.18 14.07
CA LEU A 66 10.58 -4.20 13.18
C LEU A 66 10.95 -4.45 11.71
N LYS A 67 12.12 -5.00 11.39
CA LYS A 67 12.57 -5.17 9.99
C LYS A 67 11.93 -6.37 9.28
N ASP A 68 11.57 -7.42 10.01
CA ASP A 68 10.77 -8.56 9.53
C ASP A 68 9.30 -8.17 9.26
#